data_AF-A0A6G1G599-F1
#
_entry.id   AF-A0A6G1G599-F1
#
_cell.length_a   1.000
_cell.length_b   1.000
_cell.length_c   1.000
_cell.angle_alpha   90.00
_cell.angle_beta   90.00
_cell.angle_gamma   90.00
#
_symmetry.space_group_name_H-M   'P 1'
#
loop_
_entity.id
_entity.type
_entity.pdbx_description
1 polymer ?
#
loop_
_entity_poly.entity_id
_entity_poly.type
_entity_poly.pdbx_seq_one_letter_code
_entity_poly.pdbx_strand_id
1 'polypeptide(L)'
;MLWSSITGTRPGVLLPDNCSPDALSRNDEDQQTTITPKPKRRKLNQTFVSDLPEYVSIDPSLKTVCKEDIELFYLRNPEGGRDVPCAIITFRNLKGRPEGSDGTRFFMHCDYLLTYCPILHIVAMAFRDGAFENERLTPELFWRLRVPKRLPSLPLRWKKDKLKFPVLRRMKQAPYGYEVDQFLPMKYDSSNSALKHIGEGLGYEDLPTHYNFRR
;
A
#
# COMPACT_ATOMS: atom_id res chain seq x y z
N MET A 1 6.32 -10.02 -1.28
CA MET A 1 6.01 -8.61 -1.63
C MET A 1 7.31 -7.87 -1.87
N LEU A 2 7.47 -7.27 -3.04
CA LEU A 2 8.66 -6.50 -3.41
C LEU A 2 8.94 -5.27 -2.51
N TRP A 3 7.92 -4.77 -1.81
CA TRP A 3 8.03 -3.56 -1.00
C TRP A 3 8.53 -3.88 0.41
N SER A 4 8.09 -5.00 0.99
CA SER A 4 8.56 -5.53 2.27
C SER A 4 10.06 -5.85 2.28
N SER A 5 10.60 -6.18 1.11
CA SER A 5 12.03 -6.42 0.89
C SER A 5 12.88 -5.14 0.84
N ILE A 6 12.28 -3.97 0.67
CA ILE A 6 12.97 -2.68 0.63
C ILE A 6 12.83 -1.95 1.97
N THR A 7 11.66 -2.06 2.62
CA THR A 7 11.39 -1.38 3.90
C THR A 7 11.77 -2.19 5.15
N GLY A 8 12.19 -3.44 4.99
CA GLY A 8 12.44 -4.38 6.09
C GLY A 8 11.21 -4.65 6.98
N THR A 9 10.01 -4.24 6.57
CA THR A 9 8.78 -4.33 7.37
C THR A 9 8.07 -5.66 7.10
N ARG A 10 7.35 -6.19 8.10
CA ARG A 10 6.49 -7.37 7.90
C ARG A 10 5.40 -7.05 6.86
N PRO A 11 5.04 -7.96 5.94
CA PRO A 11 4.15 -7.60 4.82
C PRO A 11 2.72 -7.25 5.24
N GLY A 12 2.17 -7.88 6.29
CA GLY A 12 0.88 -7.52 6.93
C GLY A 12 0.85 -6.15 7.63
N VAL A 13 1.92 -5.35 7.48
CA VAL A 13 2.00 -3.94 7.89
C VAL A 13 1.91 -3.01 6.67
N LEU A 14 2.24 -3.51 5.47
CA LEU A 14 2.11 -2.81 4.20
C LEU A 14 0.81 -3.16 3.46
N LEU A 15 0.24 -4.31 3.76
CA LEU A 15 -1.05 -4.80 3.26
C LEU A 15 -1.91 -5.09 4.48
N PRO A 16 -3.21 -4.71 4.51
CA PRO A 16 -4.06 -5.02 5.65
C PRO A 16 -4.32 -6.54 5.78
N ASP A 17 -4.25 -7.00 7.03
CA ASP A 17 -4.74 -8.31 7.46
C ASP A 17 -6.29 -8.32 7.53
N ASN A 18 -6.88 -9.43 7.98
CA ASN A 18 -8.33 -9.65 7.99
C ASN A 18 -9.10 -8.92 9.12
N CYS A 19 -8.99 -7.60 9.20
CA CYS A 19 -10.10 -6.79 9.72
C CYS A 19 -11.15 -6.62 8.62
N SER A 20 -12.30 -7.29 8.76
CA SER A 20 -13.42 -7.13 7.83
C SER A 20 -14.06 -5.74 7.98
N PRO A 21 -14.37 -5.03 6.88
CA PRO A 21 -15.19 -3.81 6.93
C PRO A 21 -16.63 -4.08 7.37
N ASP A 22 -17.07 -5.34 7.24
CA ASP A 22 -18.48 -5.76 7.25
C ASP A 22 -19.13 -5.80 8.66
N ALA A 23 -18.42 -5.31 9.69
CA ALA A 23 -18.89 -5.26 11.08
C ALA A 23 -19.80 -4.05 11.40
N LEU A 24 -20.09 -3.19 10.42
CA LEU A 24 -20.86 -1.94 10.60
C LEU A 24 -22.27 -1.98 9.99
N SER A 25 -22.79 -3.15 9.60
CA SER A 25 -24.11 -3.28 8.97
C SER A 25 -24.86 -4.57 9.29
N ARG A 26 -25.12 -4.81 10.59
CA ARG A 26 -26.20 -5.67 11.11
C ARG A 26 -26.42 -5.42 12.61
N ASN A 27 -27.49 -4.69 12.92
CA ASN A 27 -28.15 -4.76 14.22
C ASN A 27 -29.43 -5.60 14.08
N ASP A 28 -29.74 -6.34 15.14
CA ASP A 28 -31.08 -6.77 15.58
C ASP A 28 -32.00 -7.43 14.52
N GLU A 29 -32.06 -8.77 14.55
CA GLU A 29 -33.27 -9.44 15.04
C GLU A 29 -33.01 -10.92 15.46
N ASP A 30 -33.16 -11.14 16.77
CA ASP A 30 -33.77 -12.30 17.45
C ASP A 30 -33.18 -13.74 17.50
N GLN A 31 -33.46 -14.34 18.68
CA GLN A 31 -33.43 -15.76 19.09
C GLN A 31 -32.07 -16.47 19.37
N GLN A 32 -31.91 -17.30 20.43
CA GLN A 32 -32.24 -17.21 21.88
C GLN A 32 -31.89 -18.54 22.58
N THR A 33 -30.87 -18.56 23.47
CA THR A 33 -30.67 -19.52 24.60
C THR A 33 -29.49 -19.02 25.44
N THR A 34 -29.64 -18.41 26.62
CA THR A 34 -30.13 -18.94 27.91
C THR A 34 -29.12 -19.82 28.64
N ILE A 35 -28.35 -19.23 29.58
CA ILE A 35 -27.98 -19.75 30.93
C ILE A 35 -27.40 -18.57 31.74
N THR A 36 -27.96 -18.29 32.93
CA THR A 36 -27.52 -17.31 33.94
C THR A 36 -28.16 -17.71 35.30
N PRO A 37 -28.03 -16.96 36.42
CA PRO A 37 -27.03 -15.95 36.83
C PRO A 37 -26.18 -16.51 38.02
N LYS A 38 -25.63 -15.88 39.07
CA LYS A 38 -25.71 -14.54 39.72
C LYS A 38 -24.27 -14.02 40.08
N PRO A 39 -23.88 -13.39 41.23
CA PRO A 39 -23.15 -12.10 41.12
C PRO A 39 -21.92 -11.88 42.02
N LYS A 40 -21.12 -10.83 41.71
CA LYS A 40 -20.50 -9.96 42.74
C LYS A 40 -20.75 -8.48 42.42
N ARG A 41 -21.00 -7.68 43.46
CA ARG A 41 -21.47 -6.29 43.37
C ARG A 41 -20.39 -5.34 42.84
N ARG A 42 -20.75 -4.47 41.88
CA ARG A 42 -20.03 -3.20 41.65
C ARG A 42 -20.15 -2.30 42.89
N LYS A 43 -19.07 -1.62 43.26
CA LYS A 43 -19.16 -0.24 43.78
C LYS A 43 -18.83 0.68 42.60
N LEU A 44 -19.69 1.66 42.35
CA LEU A 44 -19.42 2.76 41.43
C LEU A 44 -18.73 3.91 42.20
N ASN A 45 -18.30 4.94 41.48
CA ASN A 45 -17.80 6.23 41.96
C ASN A 45 -16.30 6.32 42.26
N GLN A 46 -15.50 6.35 41.18
CA GLN A 46 -14.45 7.37 41.07
C GLN A 46 -14.31 7.77 39.59
N THR A 47 -14.21 9.07 39.34
CA THR A 47 -14.12 9.62 37.98
C THR A 47 -12.71 9.40 37.45
N PHE A 48 -12.50 8.31 36.70
CA PHE A 48 -11.22 8.06 36.04
C PHE A 48 -11.03 9.03 34.86
N VAL A 49 -10.46 10.20 35.16
CA VAL A 49 -9.83 11.05 34.14
C VAL A 49 -8.61 10.29 33.65
N SER A 50 -8.61 9.91 32.37
CA SER A 50 -7.49 9.20 31.77
C SER A 50 -6.43 10.19 31.30
N ASP A 51 -5.22 10.13 31.86
CA ASP A 51 -4.04 10.87 31.35
C ASP A 51 -3.52 10.33 30.00
N LEU A 52 -4.25 9.41 29.38
CA LEU A 52 -4.05 9.05 27.98
C LEU A 52 -4.45 10.26 27.11
N PRO A 53 -3.62 10.68 26.14
CA PRO A 53 -4.00 11.77 25.23
C PRO A 53 -5.31 11.40 24.52
N GLU A 54 -6.13 12.42 24.23
CA GLU A 54 -7.38 12.21 23.48
C GLU A 54 -7.11 11.39 22.22
N TYR A 55 -8.00 10.43 21.98
CA TYR A 55 -7.93 9.54 20.83
C TYR A 55 -7.93 10.37 19.54
N VAL A 56 -6.73 10.57 18.99
CA VAL A 56 -6.54 11.37 17.78
C VAL A 56 -7.37 10.74 16.67
N SER A 57 -8.33 11.52 16.17
CA SER A 57 -9.25 11.15 15.10
C SER A 57 -8.54 10.32 14.04
N ILE A 58 -8.93 9.04 13.89
CA ILE A 58 -8.41 8.20 12.82
C ILE A 58 -8.88 8.81 11.49
N ASP A 59 -7.98 9.55 10.83
CA ASP A 59 -8.10 9.84 9.41
C ASP A 59 -8.20 8.49 8.69
N PRO A 60 -9.29 8.18 7.96
CA PRO A 60 -9.55 6.87 7.37
C PRO A 60 -8.65 6.56 6.15
N SER A 61 -7.38 6.97 6.23
CA SER A 61 -6.27 6.48 5.44
C SER A 61 -6.23 4.95 5.44
N LEU A 62 -6.11 4.38 4.24
CA LEU A 62 -6.00 2.94 4.08
C LEU A 62 -4.66 2.47 4.68
N LYS A 63 -4.64 1.32 5.36
CA LYS A 63 -3.41 0.72 5.93
C LYS A 63 -2.53 0.06 4.84
N THR A 64 -2.12 0.85 3.86
CA THR A 64 -1.25 0.52 2.71
C THR A 64 -0.62 1.82 2.15
N VAL A 65 0.05 1.74 1.01
CA VAL A 65 0.57 2.90 0.27
C VAL A 65 -0.41 3.35 -0.83
N CYS A 66 -0.79 4.62 -0.81
CA CYS A 66 -1.60 5.31 -1.81
C CYS A 66 -0.75 6.16 -2.76
N LYS A 67 -1.36 6.79 -3.79
CA LYS A 67 -0.60 7.70 -4.69
C LYS A 67 -0.09 8.94 -3.95
N GLU A 68 -0.83 9.44 -2.96
CA GLU A 68 -0.42 10.56 -2.09
C GLU A 68 0.88 10.31 -1.31
N ASP A 69 1.22 9.06 -1.02
CA ASP A 69 2.44 8.67 -0.32
C ASP A 69 3.70 8.66 -1.22
N ILE A 70 3.56 8.92 -2.53
CA ILE A 70 4.63 8.75 -3.53
C ILE A 70 4.95 10.05 -4.24
N GLU A 71 6.20 10.50 -4.09
CA GLU A 71 6.80 11.53 -4.92
C GLU A 71 7.57 10.86 -6.07
N LEU A 72 6.96 10.76 -7.26
CA LEU A 72 7.63 10.22 -8.45
C LEU A 72 8.27 11.35 -9.27
N PHE A 73 9.53 11.19 -9.68
CA PHE A 73 10.27 12.18 -10.45
C PHE A 73 11.37 11.55 -11.30
N TYR A 74 11.89 12.28 -12.28
CA TYR A 74 13.15 11.93 -12.95
C TYR A 74 14.28 12.67 -12.26
N LEU A 75 15.34 11.96 -11.90
CA LEU A 75 16.62 12.55 -11.52
C LEU A 75 17.50 12.65 -12.77
N ARG A 76 18.08 13.84 -13.00
CA ARG A 76 18.95 14.05 -14.16
C ARG A 76 20.26 13.29 -14.02
N ASN A 77 20.69 12.63 -15.08
CA ASN A 77 22.02 12.03 -15.15
C ASN A 77 23.07 13.12 -15.48
N PRO A 78 24.08 13.36 -14.61
CA PRO A 78 25.11 14.38 -14.86
C PRO A 78 26.08 13.98 -15.98
N GLU A 79 26.31 12.69 -16.19
CA GLU A 79 27.22 12.11 -17.20
C GLU A 79 26.61 12.07 -18.61
N GLY A 80 25.42 12.66 -18.80
CA GLY A 80 24.73 12.75 -20.09
C GLY A 80 23.95 11.50 -20.52
N GLY A 81 24.07 10.39 -19.77
CA GLY A 81 23.28 9.16 -19.94
C GLY A 81 21.77 9.37 -19.80
N ARG A 82 20.99 8.28 -19.84
CA ARG A 82 19.53 8.36 -19.59
C ARG A 82 19.26 8.87 -18.16
N ASP A 83 18.26 9.74 -18.03
CA ASP A 83 17.76 10.20 -16.74
C ASP A 83 17.01 9.07 -16.05
N VAL A 84 17.09 9.02 -14.72
CA VAL A 84 16.63 7.88 -13.93
C VAL A 84 15.27 8.21 -13.30
N PRO A 85 14.21 7.42 -13.56
CA PRO A 85 12.98 7.51 -12.80
C PRO A 85 13.26 7.11 -11.34
N CYS A 86 12.88 7.97 -10.40
CA CYS A 86 13.07 7.79 -8.97
C CYS A 86 11.74 8.06 -8.25
N ALA A 87 11.55 7.40 -7.10
CA ALA A 87 10.41 7.61 -6.22
C ALA A 87 10.91 7.81 -4.79
N ILE A 88 10.36 8.79 -4.08
CA ILE A 88 10.37 8.78 -2.61
C ILE A 88 9.00 8.27 -2.16
N ILE A 89 8.99 7.27 -1.27
CA ILE A 89 7.77 6.62 -0.78
C ILE A 89 7.70 6.79 0.74
N THR A 90 6.63 7.42 1.20
CA THR A 90 6.35 7.65 2.62
C THR A 90 5.51 6.51 3.18
N PHE A 91 6.09 5.72 4.08
CA PHE A 91 5.35 4.65 4.75
C PHE A 91 4.85 5.15 6.11
N ARG A 92 3.62 5.67 6.14
CA ARG A 92 2.91 6.11 7.36
C ARG A 92 2.78 4.98 8.40
N ASN A 93 2.36 3.80 7.94
CA ASN A 93 2.08 2.64 8.77
C ASN A 93 3.30 1.71 8.83
N LEU A 94 4.11 1.79 9.90
CA LEU A 94 5.29 0.95 10.12
C LEU A 94 5.33 0.37 11.54
N LYS A 95 5.74 -0.90 11.66
CA LYS A 95 5.74 -1.60 12.97
C LYS A 95 6.74 -0.94 13.93
N GLY A 96 6.26 -0.55 15.11
CA GLY A 96 7.06 0.08 16.16
C GLY A 96 7.12 1.61 16.09
N ARG A 97 6.46 2.22 15.08
CA ARG A 97 6.09 3.64 15.11
C ARG A 97 4.67 3.79 15.69
N PRO A 98 4.36 4.89 16.39
CA PRO A 98 2.98 5.23 16.69
C PRO A 98 2.22 5.57 15.38
N GLU A 99 0.96 5.17 15.34
CA GLU A 99 0.01 5.53 14.28
C GLU A 99 -0.16 7.06 14.26
N GLY A 100 -0.09 7.68 13.08
CA GLY A 100 -0.10 9.14 12.93
C GLY A 100 1.27 9.86 12.99
N SER A 101 2.39 9.15 13.13
CA SER A 101 3.71 9.76 12.88
C SER A 101 3.97 10.00 11.39
N ASP A 102 4.92 10.88 11.03
CA ASP A 102 5.31 11.26 9.65
C ASP A 102 5.80 10.11 8.75
N GLY A 103 5.70 8.86 9.22
CA GLY A 103 6.17 7.67 8.56
C GLY A 103 7.70 7.56 8.50
N THR A 104 8.17 6.76 7.55
CA THR A 104 9.56 6.75 7.10
C THR A 104 9.59 6.84 5.58
N ARG A 105 10.40 7.77 5.06
CA ARG A 105 10.56 8.03 3.62
C ARG A 105 11.70 7.19 3.06
N PHE A 106 11.42 6.36 2.07
CA PHE A 106 12.41 5.54 1.37
C PHE A 106 12.62 6.08 -0.05
N PHE A 107 13.86 6.43 -0.38
CA PHE A 107 14.25 6.74 -1.75
C PHE A 107 14.47 5.44 -2.54
N MET A 108 13.92 5.38 -3.74
CA MET A 108 14.05 4.26 -4.68
C MET A 108 14.39 4.82 -6.06
N HIS A 109 15.25 4.14 -6.81
CA HIS A 109 15.51 4.43 -8.22
C HIS A 109 14.99 3.28 -9.09
N CYS A 110 14.81 3.52 -10.39
CA CYS A 110 14.47 2.46 -11.33
C CYS A 110 15.62 1.45 -11.38
N ASP A 111 15.29 0.16 -11.39
CA ASP A 111 16.25 -0.95 -11.44
C ASP A 111 16.06 -1.71 -12.76
N TYR A 112 17.14 -2.32 -13.25
CA TYR A 112 17.17 -3.08 -14.49
C TYR A 112 16.39 -4.41 -14.40
N LEU A 113 16.26 -4.96 -13.19
CA LEU A 113 15.43 -6.13 -12.90
C LEU A 113 13.94 -5.76 -12.89
N LEU A 114 13.31 -5.73 -14.06
CA LEU A 114 11.92 -5.30 -14.27
C LEU A 114 10.92 -5.96 -13.28
N THR A 115 11.03 -7.27 -13.08
CA THR A 115 10.21 -8.07 -12.12
C THR A 115 10.35 -7.60 -10.68
N TYR A 116 11.47 -6.97 -10.32
CA TYR A 116 11.79 -6.46 -8.99
C TYR A 116 11.91 -4.93 -8.94
N CYS A 117 11.46 -4.20 -9.96
CA CYS A 117 11.46 -2.74 -9.92
C CYS A 117 10.15 -2.19 -9.32
N PRO A 118 10.15 -1.55 -8.13
CA PRO A 118 8.92 -1.02 -7.52
C PRO A 118 8.34 0.13 -8.35
N ILE A 119 9.19 0.93 -9.00
CA ILE A 119 8.78 2.06 -9.85
C ILE A 119 8.05 1.58 -11.09
N LEU A 120 8.48 0.48 -11.73
CA LEU A 120 7.75 -0.11 -12.85
C LEU A 120 6.30 -0.47 -12.45
N HIS A 121 6.12 -1.04 -11.25
CA HIS A 121 4.80 -1.36 -10.72
C HIS A 121 3.96 -0.10 -10.43
N ILE A 122 4.55 0.92 -9.80
CA ILE A 122 3.88 2.23 -9.53
C ILE A 122 3.39 2.87 -10.82
N VAL A 123 4.24 2.87 -11.86
CA VAL A 123 4.02 3.51 -13.16
C VAL A 123 3.00 2.74 -13.99
N ALA A 124 3.12 1.42 -14.09
CA ALA A 124 2.13 0.58 -14.79
C ALA A 124 0.73 0.74 -14.18
N MET A 125 0.63 0.74 -12.85
CA MET A 125 -0.65 0.99 -12.17
C MET A 125 -1.12 2.43 -12.36
N ALA A 126 -0.24 3.43 -12.33
CA ALA A 126 -0.61 4.83 -12.60
C ALA A 126 -1.17 5.05 -14.01
N PHE A 127 -0.62 4.39 -15.03
CA PHE A 127 -1.19 4.42 -16.39
C PHE A 127 -2.54 3.72 -16.46
N ARG A 128 -2.70 2.54 -15.83
CA ARG A 128 -3.99 1.85 -15.73
C ARG A 128 -5.09 2.71 -15.09
N ASP A 129 -4.73 3.55 -14.12
CA ASP A 129 -5.66 4.40 -13.37
C ASP A 129 -5.89 5.79 -14.02
N GLY A 130 -5.15 6.14 -15.08
CA GLY A 130 -5.12 7.50 -15.63
C GLY A 130 -4.63 8.56 -14.63
N ALA A 131 -3.76 8.15 -13.69
CA ALA A 131 -3.48 8.91 -12.47
C ALA A 131 -2.48 10.07 -12.61
N PHE A 132 -1.83 10.24 -13.76
CA PHE A 132 -0.92 11.36 -14.02
C PHE A 132 -1.70 12.65 -14.32
N GLU A 133 -1.26 13.79 -13.76
CA GLU A 133 -1.82 15.13 -14.04
C GLU A 133 -1.65 15.51 -15.53
N ASN A 134 -0.57 15.06 -16.17
CA ASN A 134 -0.34 15.24 -17.60
C ASN A 134 -1.00 14.13 -18.42
N GLU A 135 -2.18 14.40 -18.98
CA GLU A 135 -2.95 13.46 -19.81
C GLU A 135 -2.31 13.11 -21.15
N ARG A 136 -1.29 13.88 -21.59
CA ARG A 136 -0.50 13.58 -22.80
C ARG A 136 0.69 12.65 -22.52
N LEU A 137 0.90 12.24 -21.26
CA LEU A 137 1.93 11.28 -20.90
C LEU A 137 1.48 9.87 -21.27
N THR A 138 2.18 9.23 -22.21
CA THR A 138 2.01 7.81 -22.55
C THR A 138 3.14 6.98 -21.94
N PRO A 139 3.01 5.63 -21.85
CA PRO A 139 4.11 4.76 -21.40
C PRO A 139 5.38 4.91 -22.24
N GLU A 140 5.25 5.09 -23.56
CA GLU A 140 6.38 5.26 -24.49
C GLU A 140 7.05 6.61 -24.29
N LEU A 141 6.26 7.67 -24.03
CA LEU A 141 6.78 9.00 -23.74
C LEU A 141 7.49 9.02 -22.39
N PHE A 142 6.96 8.34 -21.37
CA PHE A 142 7.57 8.19 -20.05
C PHE A 142 9.02 7.67 -20.17
N TRP A 143 9.25 6.52 -20.82
CA TRP A 143 10.61 5.99 -20.98
C TRP A 143 11.52 6.82 -21.91
N ARG A 144 11.00 7.89 -22.52
CA ARG A 144 11.71 8.87 -23.36
C ARG A 144 11.82 10.26 -22.74
N LEU A 145 11.25 10.50 -21.55
CA LEU A 145 11.37 11.79 -20.86
C LEU A 145 12.83 12.11 -20.56
N ARG A 146 13.17 13.40 -20.65
CA ARG A 146 14.47 13.96 -20.27
C ARG A 146 14.26 15.15 -19.34
N VAL A 147 15.10 15.29 -18.33
CA VAL A 147 15.07 16.46 -17.44
C VAL A 147 15.60 17.68 -18.22
N PRO A 148 14.88 18.82 -18.24
CA PRO A 148 15.35 20.03 -18.91
C PRO A 148 16.73 20.47 -18.41
N LYS A 149 17.62 20.92 -19.30
CA LYS A 149 19.04 21.25 -18.97
C LYS A 149 19.25 22.27 -17.84
N ARG A 150 18.20 23.01 -17.44
CA ARG A 150 18.21 24.01 -16.34
C ARG A 150 17.75 23.45 -14.99
N LEU A 151 17.27 22.20 -14.94
CA LEU A 151 16.72 21.55 -13.74
C LEU A 151 17.57 20.34 -13.32
N PRO A 152 17.62 20.02 -12.00
CA PRO A 152 18.23 18.79 -11.50
C PRO A 152 17.27 17.59 -11.56
N SER A 153 15.97 17.84 -11.53
CA SER A 153 14.91 16.82 -11.57
C SER A 153 13.65 17.32 -12.28
N LEU A 154 12.78 16.37 -12.66
CA LEU A 154 11.46 16.65 -13.25
C LEU A 154 10.39 15.86 -12.47
N PRO A 155 9.60 16.51 -11.60
CA PRO A 155 8.54 15.83 -10.84
C PRO A 155 7.35 15.45 -11.73
N LEU A 156 6.79 14.26 -11.50
CA LEU A 156 5.53 13.81 -12.07
C LEU A 156 4.44 13.92 -11.01
N ARG A 157 3.37 14.63 -11.36
CA ARG A 157 2.25 14.90 -10.46
C ARG A 157 1.09 13.95 -10.68
N TRP A 158 0.38 13.65 -9.61
CA TRP A 158 -0.86 12.87 -9.63
C TRP A 158 -2.08 13.77 -9.79
N LYS A 159 -3.14 13.27 -10.41
CA LYS A 159 -4.46 13.92 -10.37
C LYS A 159 -5.01 13.88 -8.94
N LYS A 160 -5.64 14.98 -8.51
CA LYS A 160 -6.13 15.16 -7.13
C LYS A 160 -7.18 14.11 -6.71
N ASP A 161 -8.00 13.64 -7.65
CA ASP A 161 -9.00 12.58 -7.42
C ASP A 161 -8.38 11.18 -7.28
N LYS A 162 -7.13 10.98 -7.72
CA LYS A 162 -6.43 9.69 -7.64
C LYS A 162 -5.47 9.57 -6.45
N LEU A 163 -5.31 10.61 -5.64
CA LEU A 163 -4.39 10.64 -4.50
C LEU A 163 -4.62 9.50 -3.49
N LYS A 164 -5.88 9.25 -3.11
CA LYS A 164 -6.27 8.19 -2.17
C LYS A 164 -6.38 6.78 -2.79
N PHE A 165 -6.01 6.58 -4.06
CA PHE A 165 -6.05 5.26 -4.68
C PHE A 165 -4.85 4.42 -4.22
N PRO A 166 -5.06 3.21 -3.64
CA PRO A 166 -3.96 2.36 -3.21
C PRO A 166 -3.19 1.80 -4.41
N VAL A 167 -1.86 1.73 -4.30
CA VAL A 167 -0.99 1.27 -5.40
C VAL A 167 -1.21 -0.22 -5.68
N LEU A 168 -1.34 -1.01 -4.61
CA LEU A 168 -1.46 -2.46 -4.64
C LEU A 168 -2.90 -2.83 -4.26
N ARG A 169 -3.69 -3.18 -5.28
CA ARG A 169 -5.13 -3.41 -5.19
C ARG A 169 -5.49 -4.88 -5.34
N ARG A 170 -6.64 -5.25 -4.79
CA ARG A 170 -7.17 -6.61 -4.88
C ARG A 170 -7.59 -6.91 -6.32
N MET A 171 -7.44 -8.15 -6.77
CA MET A 171 -8.16 -8.63 -7.96
C MET A 171 -9.53 -9.13 -7.52
N LYS A 172 -10.57 -8.70 -8.23
CA LYS A 172 -11.94 -9.21 -8.12
C LYS A 172 -12.25 -10.06 -9.36
N GLN A 173 -13.03 -11.12 -9.18
CA GLN A 173 -13.56 -11.88 -10.31
C GLN A 173 -14.70 -11.08 -10.96
N ALA A 174 -14.71 -11.05 -12.28
CA ALA A 174 -15.69 -10.36 -13.11
C ALA A 174 -16.25 -11.35 -14.17
N PRO A 175 -17.40 -11.07 -14.81
CA PRO A 175 -17.99 -11.97 -15.80
C PRO A 175 -17.06 -12.32 -16.98
N TYR A 176 -16.06 -11.48 -17.26
CA TYR A 176 -15.10 -11.62 -18.35
C TYR A 176 -13.66 -11.90 -17.87
N GLY A 177 -13.46 -12.36 -16.62
CA GLY A 177 -12.16 -12.75 -16.08
C GLY A 177 -11.82 -12.09 -14.74
N TYR A 178 -10.65 -11.44 -14.65
CA TYR A 178 -10.20 -10.74 -13.45
C TYR A 178 -10.03 -9.25 -13.68
N GLU A 179 -10.68 -8.45 -12.84
CA GLU A 179 -10.51 -7.00 -12.78
C GLU A 179 -9.71 -6.62 -11.53
N VAL A 180 -9.02 -5.47 -11.57
CA VAL A 180 -8.42 -4.87 -10.39
C VAL A 180 -9.44 -3.95 -9.75
N ASP A 181 -9.63 -4.06 -8.44
CA ASP A 181 -10.49 -3.17 -7.67
C ASP A 181 -9.99 -1.72 -7.73
N GLN A 182 -10.87 -0.73 -7.57
CA GLN A 182 -10.47 0.68 -7.61
C GLN A 182 -9.95 1.18 -6.25
N PHE A 183 -10.54 0.70 -5.14
CA PHE A 183 -10.34 1.26 -3.81
C PHE A 183 -9.86 0.24 -2.79
N LEU A 184 -10.16 -1.06 -2.97
CA LEU A 184 -9.80 -2.09 -2.01
C LEU A 184 -8.32 -2.49 -2.15
N PRO A 185 -7.49 -2.30 -1.10
CA PRO A 185 -6.11 -2.75 -1.12
C PRO A 185 -6.02 -4.28 -1.20
N MET A 186 -4.90 -4.75 -1.73
CA MET A 186 -4.49 -6.15 -1.69
C MET A 186 -4.33 -6.58 -0.22
N LYS A 187 -4.90 -7.74 0.15
CA LYS A 187 -4.71 -8.33 1.49
C LYS A 187 -3.37 -9.07 1.56
N TYR A 188 -2.79 -9.18 2.76
CA TYR A 188 -1.56 -9.98 2.95
C TYR A 188 -1.74 -11.43 2.47
N ASP A 189 -2.80 -12.11 2.91
CA ASP A 189 -3.08 -13.50 2.53
C ASP A 189 -3.21 -13.67 1.01
N SER A 190 -3.91 -12.76 0.33
CA SER A 190 -4.07 -12.78 -1.12
C SER A 190 -2.73 -12.70 -1.83
N SER A 191 -1.81 -11.87 -1.35
CA SER A 191 -0.45 -11.76 -1.88
C SER A 191 0.41 -12.99 -1.53
N ASN A 192 0.20 -13.60 -0.36
CA ASN A 192 0.92 -14.80 0.09
C ASN A 192 0.48 -16.06 -0.66
N SER A 193 -0.82 -16.27 -0.87
CA SER A 193 -1.35 -17.39 -1.66
C SER A 193 -0.97 -17.27 -3.14
N ALA A 194 -1.06 -16.08 -3.73
CA ALA A 194 -0.58 -15.87 -5.11
C ALA A 194 0.91 -16.21 -5.27
N LEU A 195 1.73 -15.87 -4.27
CA LEU A 195 3.16 -16.20 -4.27
C LEU A 195 3.43 -17.71 -4.11
N LYS A 196 2.65 -18.41 -3.26
CA LYS A 196 2.69 -19.88 -3.16
C LYS A 196 2.34 -20.55 -4.49
N HIS A 197 1.24 -20.15 -5.13
CA HIS A 197 0.82 -20.72 -6.41
C HIS A 197 1.84 -20.50 -7.54
N ILE A 198 2.60 -19.39 -7.51
CA ILE A 198 3.73 -19.16 -8.41
C ILE A 198 4.85 -20.19 -8.13
N GLY A 199 5.15 -20.49 -6.86
CA GLY A 199 6.16 -21.51 -6.52
C GLY A 199 5.74 -22.94 -6.83
N GLU A 200 4.49 -23.28 -6.52
CA GLU A 200 3.85 -24.56 -6.87
C GLU A 200 3.89 -24.79 -8.40
N GLY A 201 3.48 -23.78 -9.18
CA GLY A 201 3.49 -23.83 -10.65
C GLY A 201 4.88 -23.79 -11.30
N LEU A 202 5.92 -23.38 -10.57
CA LEU A 202 7.32 -23.43 -11.01
C LEU A 202 8.08 -24.65 -10.48
N GLY A 203 7.46 -25.47 -9.62
CA GLY A 203 8.08 -26.67 -9.05
C GLY A 203 9.21 -26.39 -8.05
N TYR A 204 9.16 -25.26 -7.31
CA TYR A 204 10.11 -25.02 -6.23
C TYR A 204 9.83 -25.94 -5.03
N GLU A 205 10.89 -26.55 -4.50
CA GLU A 205 10.87 -27.39 -3.29
C GLU A 205 10.45 -26.58 -2.05
N ASP A 206 11.11 -25.45 -1.82
CA ASP A 206 10.69 -24.43 -0.86
C ASP A 206 9.74 -23.43 -1.52
N LEU A 207 8.49 -23.37 -1.05
CA LEU A 207 7.54 -22.37 -1.53
C LEU A 207 8.00 -20.94 -1.17
N PRO A 208 8.12 -20.02 -2.13
CA PRO A 208 8.64 -18.69 -1.87
C PRO A 208 7.71 -17.94 -0.92
N THR A 209 8.27 -17.38 0.15
CA THR A 209 7.55 -16.50 1.07
C THR A 209 7.95 -15.04 0.81
N HIS A 210 7.20 -14.11 1.41
CA HIS A 210 7.54 -12.70 1.35
C HIS A 210 8.90 -12.38 1.99
N TYR A 211 9.44 -13.24 2.86
CA TYR A 211 10.74 -13.05 3.51
C TYR A 211 11.91 -13.43 2.59
N ASN A 212 11.73 -14.34 1.63
CA ASN A 212 12.80 -14.76 0.70
C ASN A 212 13.30 -13.62 -0.22
N PHE A 213 12.51 -12.56 -0.37
CA PHE A 213 12.90 -11.37 -1.13
C PHE A 213 13.65 -10.33 -0.30
N ARG A 214 13.61 -10.43 1.03
CA ARG A 214 14.22 -9.46 1.95
C ARG A 214 15.74 -9.50 1.80
N ARG A 215 16.32 -8.33 1.52
CA ARG A 215 17.75 -8.07 1.52
C ARG A 215 18.10 -7.12 2.67
#